data_AF-A0A1Q7UUM8-F1
#
_entry.id   AF-A0A1Q7UUM8-F1
#
_cell.length_a   1.000
_cell.length_b   1.000
_cell.length_c   1.000
_cell.angle_alpha   90.00
_cell.angle_beta   90.00
_cell.angle_gamma   90.00
#
_symmetry.space_group_name_H-M   'P 1'
#
loop_
_entity.id
_entity.type
_entity.pdbx_description
1 polymer ?
#
loop_
_entity_poly.entity_id
_entity_poly.type
_entity_poly.pdbx_seq_one_letter_code
_entity_poly.pdbx_strand_id
1 'polypeptide(L)'
;MTTTQQPRPQAAAEVPAVPLTTEGYSVLHQMMRLRWPAWRAVSAADKKSILREASDALAQMEAHSPGQSGLFSLIGHKGDLMLIHFRNSFTDLNQAELQIANLRLSDYLEQTTSYLSIIELGLYESTLKIYRELMDQGIEPHSDQWKAEIECKLNRHKEAMHPRLFPQIPPNKYACFYPMDRRRGEAKNWYTLPLEERARQM
;
A
#
# COMPACT_ATOMS: atom_id res chain seq x y z
N MET A 1 -50.43 10.14 -8.62
CA MET A 1 -49.55 9.69 -7.53
C MET A 1 -48.57 10.81 -7.27
N THR A 2 -48.77 11.53 -6.18
CA THR A 2 -48.00 12.71 -5.78
C THR A 2 -46.66 12.25 -5.23
N THR A 3 -45.58 12.49 -5.99
CA THR A 3 -44.22 12.23 -5.55
C THR A 3 -43.82 13.32 -4.57
N THR A 4 -43.86 13.00 -3.28
CA THR A 4 -43.35 13.84 -2.20
C THR A 4 -41.83 13.90 -2.34
N GLN A 5 -41.31 14.96 -2.97
CA GLN A 5 -39.90 15.32 -2.83
C GLN A 5 -39.65 15.68 -1.37
N GLN A 6 -38.86 14.87 -0.67
CA GLN A 6 -38.36 15.24 0.64
C GLN A 6 -37.51 16.52 0.51
N PRO A 7 -37.69 17.52 1.38
CA PRO A 7 -36.90 18.74 1.34
C PRO A 7 -35.43 18.38 1.62
N ARG A 8 -34.55 18.80 0.71
CA ARG A 8 -33.10 18.76 0.90
C ARG A 8 -32.79 19.65 2.11
N PRO A 9 -32.13 19.14 3.19
CA PRO A 9 -31.77 19.99 4.31
C PRO A 9 -30.91 21.17 3.83
N GLN A 10 -31.20 22.36 4.36
CA GLN A 10 -30.42 23.57 4.15
C GLN A 10 -28.94 23.31 4.39
N ALA A 11 -28.09 23.90 3.53
CA ALA A 11 -26.65 23.79 3.53
C ALA A 11 -26.04 24.30 4.86
N ALA A 12 -25.95 23.42 5.85
CA ALA A 12 -24.78 23.43 6.71
C ALA A 12 -23.55 23.29 5.79
N ALA A 13 -22.50 24.07 6.03
CA ALA A 13 -21.27 23.95 5.25
C ALA A 13 -20.89 22.47 5.13
N GLU A 14 -20.96 21.94 3.92
CA GLU A 14 -20.96 20.50 3.70
C GLU A 14 -19.57 19.99 4.08
N VAL A 15 -19.50 19.04 5.03
CA VAL A 15 -18.24 18.46 5.48
C VAL A 15 -17.48 17.95 4.26
N PRO A 16 -16.20 18.31 4.05
CA PRO A 16 -15.47 17.87 2.87
C PRO A 16 -15.50 16.35 2.72
N ALA A 17 -15.79 15.88 1.51
CA ALA A 17 -16.05 14.46 1.27
C ALA A 17 -14.79 13.58 1.21
N VAL A 18 -13.59 14.12 1.42
CA VAL A 18 -12.35 13.36 1.25
C VAL A 18 -11.81 12.94 2.62
N PRO A 19 -11.66 11.64 2.92
CA PRO A 19 -10.98 11.21 4.14
C PRO A 19 -9.51 11.59 4.08
N LEU A 20 -8.94 12.01 5.20
CA LEU A 20 -7.50 12.22 5.31
C LEU A 20 -6.80 10.85 5.42
N THR A 21 -5.57 10.82 4.91
CA THR A 21 -4.69 9.65 4.95
C THR A 21 -3.32 10.06 5.49
N THR A 22 -2.59 9.07 6.01
CA THR A 22 -1.15 9.20 6.26
C THR A 22 -0.42 8.02 5.64
N GLU A 23 0.72 8.32 5.03
CA GLU A 23 1.47 7.38 4.21
C GLU A 23 2.82 7.02 4.83
N GLY A 24 3.20 5.76 4.61
CA GLY A 24 4.42 5.14 5.13
C GLY A 24 5.35 4.65 4.02
N TYR A 25 5.87 3.43 4.17
CA TYR A 25 6.74 2.82 3.15
C TYR A 25 6.05 2.75 1.78
N SER A 26 6.83 3.03 0.73
CA SER A 26 6.52 2.56 -0.61
C SER A 26 6.65 1.04 -0.64
N VAL A 27 5.73 0.36 -1.34
CA VAL A 27 5.65 -1.10 -1.40
C VAL A 27 5.66 -1.58 -2.83
N LEU A 28 6.49 -2.58 -3.12
CA LEU A 28 6.47 -3.31 -4.39
C LEU A 28 6.25 -4.80 -4.15
N HIS A 29 5.22 -5.36 -4.78
CA HIS A 29 5.03 -6.80 -4.92
C HIS A 29 5.52 -7.22 -6.31
N GLN A 30 6.42 -8.20 -6.38
CA GLN A 30 6.88 -8.79 -7.64
C GLN A 30 6.57 -10.29 -7.64
N MET A 31 5.74 -10.73 -8.57
CA MET A 31 5.42 -12.14 -8.76
C MET A 31 6.19 -12.68 -9.96
N MET A 32 6.91 -13.77 -9.75
CA MET A 32 7.79 -14.35 -10.75
C MET A 32 7.51 -15.83 -10.93
N ARG A 33 7.73 -16.32 -12.14
CA ARG A 33 7.71 -17.74 -12.49
C ARG A 33 9.12 -18.20 -12.78
N LEU A 34 9.47 -19.40 -12.34
CA LEU A 34 10.73 -20.04 -12.67
C LEU A 34 10.63 -20.75 -14.02
N ARG A 35 11.57 -20.46 -14.91
CA ARG A 35 11.76 -21.16 -16.18
C ARG A 35 12.39 -22.53 -15.92
N TRP A 36 11.57 -23.45 -15.43
CA TRP A 36 12.01 -24.78 -15.00
C TRP A 36 12.86 -25.55 -16.03
N PRO A 37 12.55 -25.56 -17.34
CA PRO A 37 13.40 -26.24 -18.32
C PRO A 37 14.81 -25.66 -18.38
N ALA A 38 14.94 -24.32 -18.42
CA ALA A 38 16.22 -23.63 -18.44
C ALA A 38 16.99 -23.89 -17.13
N TRP A 39 16.31 -23.78 -15.99
CA TRP A 39 16.93 -24.05 -14.69
C TRP A 39 17.40 -25.50 -14.55
N ARG A 40 16.63 -26.48 -15.04
CA ARG A 40 17.02 -27.90 -14.97
C ARG A 40 18.29 -28.20 -15.77
N ALA A 41 18.53 -27.51 -16.88
CA ALA A 41 19.72 -27.67 -17.72
C ALA A 41 21.03 -27.16 -17.07
N VAL A 42 20.94 -26.32 -16.02
CA VAL A 42 22.11 -25.79 -15.32
C VAL A 42 22.83 -26.90 -14.52
N SER A 43 24.16 -26.88 -14.54
CA SER A 43 24.99 -27.83 -13.80
C SER A 43 24.75 -27.74 -12.28
N ALA A 44 24.99 -28.82 -11.54
CA ALA A 44 24.82 -28.81 -10.09
C ALA A 44 25.76 -27.81 -9.38
N ALA A 45 26.99 -27.65 -9.88
CA ALA A 45 27.95 -26.70 -9.35
C ALA A 45 27.49 -25.26 -9.57
N ASP A 46 27.00 -24.94 -10.78
CA ASP A 46 26.49 -23.61 -11.10
C ASP A 46 25.20 -23.28 -10.33
N LYS A 47 24.27 -24.23 -10.21
CA LYS A 47 23.07 -24.07 -9.38
C LYS A 47 23.44 -23.68 -7.95
N LYS A 48 24.42 -24.36 -7.34
CA LYS A 48 24.87 -24.06 -5.98
C LYS A 48 25.48 -22.66 -5.88
N SER A 49 26.26 -22.25 -6.87
CA SER A 49 26.85 -20.90 -6.92
C SER A 49 25.78 -19.81 -7.07
N ILE A 50 24.85 -19.98 -8.01
CA ILE A 50 23.76 -19.01 -8.29
C ILE A 50 22.83 -18.89 -7.07
N LEU A 51 22.46 -20.01 -6.46
CA LEU A 51 21.61 -20.00 -5.27
C LEU A 51 22.29 -19.35 -4.08
N ARG A 52 23.61 -19.53 -3.91
CA ARG A 52 24.36 -18.86 -2.84
C ARG A 52 24.34 -17.34 -3.00
N GLU A 53 24.68 -16.85 -4.20
CA GLU A 53 24.63 -15.42 -4.53
C GLU A 53 23.24 -14.82 -4.26
N ALA A 54 22.19 -15.47 -4.76
CA ALA A 54 20.82 -15.02 -4.56
C ALA A 54 20.40 -15.06 -3.08
N SER A 55 20.79 -16.11 -2.34
CA SER A 55 20.46 -16.24 -0.92
C SER A 55 21.17 -15.18 -0.08
N ASP A 56 22.44 -14.90 -0.38
CA ASP A 56 23.22 -13.87 0.32
C ASP A 56 22.61 -12.48 0.07
N ALA A 57 22.22 -12.17 -1.18
CA ALA A 57 21.55 -10.92 -1.52
C ALA A 57 20.18 -10.79 -0.84
N LEU A 58 19.35 -11.84 -0.88
CA LEU A 58 18.03 -11.85 -0.26
C LEU A 58 18.10 -11.74 1.26
N ALA A 59 19.07 -12.40 1.90
CA ALA A 59 19.28 -12.30 3.34
C ALA A 59 19.66 -10.87 3.77
N GLN A 60 20.48 -10.17 2.97
CA GLN A 60 20.78 -8.76 3.22
C GLN A 60 19.53 -7.88 3.06
N MET A 61 18.68 -8.18 2.08
CA MET A 61 17.43 -7.46 1.85
C MET A 61 16.36 -7.74 2.93
N GLU A 62 16.35 -8.94 3.51
CA GLU A 62 15.50 -9.32 4.64
C GLU A 62 15.95 -8.63 5.94
N ALA A 63 17.27 -8.56 6.17
CA ALA A 63 17.85 -7.88 7.32
C ALA A 63 17.90 -6.34 7.19
N HIS A 64 17.54 -5.79 6.03
CA HIS A 64 17.54 -4.34 5.82
C HIS A 64 16.56 -3.65 6.79
N SER A 65 17.01 -2.57 7.42
CA SER A 65 16.18 -1.72 8.27
C SER A 65 16.76 -0.31 8.26
N PRO A 66 15.98 0.74 7.91
CA PRO A 66 14.54 0.74 7.63
C PRO A 66 14.15 0.16 6.26
N GLY A 67 13.13 -0.69 6.24
CA GLY A 67 12.56 -1.31 5.04
C GLY A 67 13.09 -2.73 4.80
N GLN A 68 12.22 -3.71 4.60
CA GLN A 68 12.59 -5.12 4.46
C GLN A 68 12.14 -5.68 3.12
N SER A 69 12.67 -6.85 2.78
CA SER A 69 12.14 -7.66 1.68
C SER A 69 11.75 -9.04 2.20
N GLY A 70 10.59 -9.53 1.78
CA GLY A 70 10.12 -10.87 2.10
C GLY A 70 9.98 -11.68 0.82
N LEU A 71 10.48 -12.92 0.83
CA LEU A 71 10.31 -13.88 -0.26
C LEU A 71 9.35 -14.98 0.17
N PHE A 72 8.31 -15.21 -0.63
CA PHE A 72 7.30 -16.24 -0.42
C PHE A 72 7.18 -17.13 -1.65
N SER A 73 6.91 -18.42 -1.45
CA SER A 73 6.49 -19.30 -2.55
C SER A 73 5.02 -19.04 -2.88
N LEU A 74 4.72 -18.80 -4.14
CA LEU A 74 3.36 -18.70 -4.65
C LEU A 74 2.82 -20.08 -5.01
N ILE A 75 1.54 -20.28 -4.72
CA ILE A 75 0.84 -21.53 -5.04
C ILE A 75 -0.02 -21.32 -6.29
N GLY A 76 0.12 -22.24 -7.25
CA GLY A 76 -0.71 -22.29 -8.45
C GLY A 76 -0.08 -21.60 -9.66
N HIS A 77 -0.87 -21.41 -10.71
CA HIS A 77 -0.35 -21.01 -12.02
C HIS A 77 0.01 -19.52 -12.13
N LYS A 78 -0.31 -18.68 -11.13
CA LYS A 78 -0.03 -17.24 -11.19
C LYS A 78 1.46 -16.92 -11.13
N GLY A 79 2.26 -17.76 -10.48
CA GLY A 79 3.70 -17.61 -10.31
C GLY A 79 4.23 -18.64 -9.33
N ASP A 80 5.55 -18.70 -9.18
CA ASP A 80 6.24 -19.61 -8.26
C ASP A 80 6.78 -18.85 -7.02
N LEU A 81 7.13 -17.58 -7.18
CA LEU A 81 7.72 -16.72 -6.15
C LEU A 81 7.02 -15.37 -6.08
N MET A 82 6.86 -14.83 -4.88
CA MET A 82 6.44 -13.45 -4.61
C MET A 82 7.46 -12.78 -3.71
N LEU A 83 8.04 -11.70 -4.21
CA LEU A 83 8.82 -10.76 -3.41
C LEU A 83 7.94 -9.60 -2.98
N ILE A 84 8.09 -9.18 -1.72
CA ILE A 84 7.45 -7.99 -1.16
C ILE A 84 8.55 -7.08 -0.65
N HIS A 85 8.66 -5.86 -1.16
CA HIS A 85 9.66 -4.88 -0.75
C HIS A 85 9.01 -3.69 -0.07
N PHE A 86 9.50 -3.30 1.10
CA PHE A 86 9.18 -2.03 1.77
C PHE A 86 10.38 -1.10 1.69
N ARG A 87 10.20 0.13 1.21
CA ARG A 87 11.25 1.16 1.18
C ARG A 87 10.73 2.57 1.47
N ASN A 88 11.63 3.47 1.86
CA ASN A 88 11.27 4.86 2.17
C ASN A 88 10.89 5.68 0.93
N SER A 89 11.33 5.26 -0.26
CA SER A 89 11.06 5.97 -1.51
C SER A 89 10.89 5.02 -2.69
N PHE A 90 10.28 5.53 -3.76
CA PHE A 90 10.21 4.82 -5.04
C PHE A 90 11.59 4.62 -5.69
N THR A 91 12.54 5.54 -5.46
CA THR A 91 13.92 5.38 -5.91
C THR A 91 14.55 4.15 -5.25
N ASP A 92 14.38 3.99 -3.94
CA ASP A 92 14.91 2.84 -3.20
C ASP A 92 14.22 1.53 -3.60
N LEU A 93 12.92 1.57 -3.93
CA LEU A 93 12.21 0.42 -4.50
C LEU A 93 12.79 0.01 -5.85
N ASN A 94 13.03 0.98 -6.73
CA ASN A 94 13.65 0.72 -8.02
C ASN A 94 15.05 0.13 -7.86
N GLN A 95 15.85 0.59 -6.88
CA GLN A 95 17.14 -0.04 -6.57
C GLN A 95 16.98 -1.49 -6.10
N ALA A 96 15.98 -1.78 -5.26
CA ALA A 96 15.70 -3.15 -4.82
C ALA A 96 15.28 -4.06 -5.99
N GLU A 97 14.43 -3.56 -6.89
CA GLU A 97 14.03 -4.27 -8.11
C GLU A 97 15.23 -4.55 -9.03
N LEU A 98 16.08 -3.55 -9.26
CA LEU A 98 17.30 -3.71 -10.05
C LEU A 98 18.31 -4.66 -9.40
N GLN A 99 18.40 -4.66 -8.07
CA GLN A 99 19.26 -5.60 -7.34
C GLN A 99 18.84 -7.05 -7.62
N ILE A 100 17.53 -7.35 -7.60
CA ILE A 100 17.01 -8.66 -7.98
C ILE A 100 17.29 -8.93 -9.46
N ALA A 101 16.96 -7.99 -10.35
CA ALA A 101 17.13 -8.17 -11.80
C ALA A 101 18.59 -8.47 -12.21
N ASN A 102 19.57 -7.96 -11.47
CA ASN A 102 20.99 -8.17 -11.74
C ASN A 102 21.57 -9.48 -11.18
N LEU A 103 20.81 -10.26 -10.40
CA LEU A 103 21.25 -11.57 -9.93
C LEU A 103 21.30 -12.58 -11.08
N ARG A 104 22.26 -13.50 -11.06
CA ARG A 104 22.29 -14.63 -12.01
C ARG A 104 21.05 -15.52 -11.93
N LEU A 105 20.34 -15.52 -10.80
CA LEU A 105 19.07 -16.25 -10.66
C LEU A 105 17.98 -15.67 -11.58
N SER A 106 18.03 -14.38 -11.86
CA SER A 106 17.02 -13.68 -12.66
C SER A 106 17.03 -14.10 -14.13
N ASP A 107 18.14 -14.66 -14.63
CA ASP A 107 18.19 -15.36 -15.93
C ASP A 107 17.28 -16.59 -15.99
N TYR A 108 16.69 -17.02 -14.89
CA TYR A 108 15.76 -18.15 -14.83
C TYR A 108 14.39 -17.72 -14.33
N LEU A 109 14.19 -16.45 -13.99
CA LEU A 109 12.93 -15.91 -13.51
C LEU A 109 12.26 -15.12 -14.63
N GLU A 110 10.94 -15.23 -14.69
CA GLU A 110 10.08 -14.44 -15.57
C GLU A 110 9.12 -13.64 -14.71
N GLN A 111 9.12 -12.31 -14.86
CA GLN A 111 8.15 -11.44 -14.19
C GLN A 111 6.75 -11.73 -14.75
N THR A 112 5.83 -12.13 -13.88
CA THR A 112 4.45 -12.44 -14.28
C THR A 112 3.51 -11.28 -14.00
N THR A 113 3.63 -10.66 -12.83
CA THR A 113 2.79 -9.56 -12.37
C THR A 113 3.58 -8.75 -11.36
N SER A 114 3.20 -7.49 -11.18
CA SER A 114 3.68 -6.66 -10.08
C SER A 114 2.55 -5.79 -9.54
N TYR A 115 2.75 -5.25 -8.34
CA TYR A 115 1.86 -4.24 -7.78
C TYR A 115 2.66 -3.21 -6.98
N LEU A 116 2.57 -1.95 -7.39
CA LEU A 116 3.21 -0.81 -6.74
C LEU A 116 2.19 -0.05 -5.91
N SER A 117 2.50 0.18 -4.64
CA SER A 117 1.61 0.88 -3.70
C SER A 117 2.40 1.61 -2.62
N ILE A 118 1.70 2.23 -1.67
CA ILE A 118 2.26 2.80 -0.45
C ILE A 118 1.44 2.27 0.73
N ILE A 119 2.06 2.10 1.90
CA ILE A 119 1.31 1.83 3.14
C ILE A 119 0.47 3.05 3.48
N GLU A 120 -0.84 2.88 3.54
CA GLU A 120 -1.80 3.94 3.83
C GLU A 120 -2.57 3.64 5.12
N LEU A 121 -2.70 4.64 5.98
CA LEU A 121 -3.67 4.64 7.07
C LEU A 121 -4.82 5.59 6.73
N GLY A 122 -6.00 5.04 6.46
CA GLY A 122 -7.23 5.80 6.31
C GLY A 122 -7.70 6.34 7.66
N LEU A 123 -7.92 7.65 7.77
CA LEU A 123 -8.22 8.33 9.03
C LEU A 123 -9.68 8.78 9.11
N TYR A 124 -10.66 7.94 8.78
CA TYR A 124 -12.07 8.32 8.67
C TYR A 124 -12.63 9.03 9.92
N GLU A 125 -12.52 8.39 11.10
CA GLU A 125 -13.02 8.97 12.36
C GLU A 125 -12.27 10.26 12.74
N SER A 126 -10.94 10.24 12.64
CA SER A 126 -10.11 11.41 12.93
C SER A 126 -10.40 12.56 11.96
N THR A 127 -10.69 12.27 10.69
CA THR A 127 -11.03 13.27 9.68
C THR A 127 -12.31 14.00 10.08
N LEU A 128 -13.36 13.26 10.45
CA LEU A 128 -14.62 13.86 10.92
C LEU A 128 -14.40 14.76 12.14
N LYS A 129 -13.56 14.33 13.08
CA LYS A 129 -13.25 15.13 14.27
C LYS A 129 -12.48 16.41 13.92
N ILE A 130 -11.44 16.30 13.09
CA ILE A 130 -10.63 17.44 12.65
C ILE A 130 -11.49 18.44 11.89
N TYR A 131 -12.31 17.97 10.94
CA TYR A 131 -13.14 18.85 10.13
C TYR A 131 -14.16 19.61 10.98
N ARG A 132 -14.84 18.93 11.91
CA ARG A 132 -15.78 19.59 12.84
C ARG A 132 -15.08 20.63 13.71
N GLU A 133 -13.93 20.28 14.28
CA GLU A 133 -13.15 21.20 15.10
C GLU A 133 -12.76 22.49 14.35
N LEU A 134 -12.28 22.35 13.10
CA LEU A 134 -11.90 23.50 12.28
C LEU A 134 -13.11 24.35 11.86
N MET A 135 -14.23 23.70 11.53
CA MET A 135 -15.47 24.41 11.19
C MET A 135 -16.05 25.14 12.41
N ASP A 136 -16.01 24.55 13.60
CA ASP A 136 -16.45 25.18 14.85
C ASP A 136 -15.57 26.39 15.22
N GLN A 137 -14.31 26.40 14.80
CA GLN A 137 -13.39 27.54 14.90
C GLN A 137 -13.63 28.61 13.82
N GLY A 138 -14.60 28.39 12.92
CA GLY A 138 -14.90 29.31 11.82
C GLY A 138 -13.87 29.31 10.71
N ILE A 139 -12.97 28.31 10.65
CA ILE A 139 -11.99 28.19 9.58
C ILE A 139 -12.70 27.66 8.34
N GLU A 140 -12.63 28.43 7.26
CA GLU A 140 -13.28 28.07 6.00
C GLU A 140 -12.65 26.81 5.39
N PRO A 141 -13.45 25.78 5.04
CA PRO A 141 -12.95 24.60 4.35
C PRO A 141 -12.15 24.95 3.09
N HIS A 142 -11.05 24.24 2.85
CA HIS A 142 -10.15 24.43 1.70
C HIS A 142 -9.38 25.75 1.64
N SER A 143 -9.53 26.66 2.62
CA SER A 143 -8.65 27.81 2.80
C SER A 143 -7.20 27.38 3.06
N ASP A 144 -6.25 28.30 2.89
CA ASP A 144 -4.85 27.98 3.16
C ASP A 144 -4.59 27.75 4.66
N GLN A 145 -5.34 28.46 5.53
CA GLN A 145 -5.34 28.19 6.97
C GLN A 145 -5.84 26.78 7.27
N TRP A 146 -6.94 26.34 6.64
CA TRP A 146 -7.48 24.98 6.79
C TRP A 146 -6.46 23.91 6.40
N LYS A 147 -5.78 24.08 5.26
CA LYS A 147 -4.73 23.15 4.80
C LYS A 147 -3.57 23.08 5.78
N ALA A 148 -3.10 24.23 6.27
CA ALA A 148 -1.99 24.31 7.22
C ALA A 148 -2.33 23.63 8.56
N GLU A 149 -3.54 23.85 9.08
CA GLU A 149 -4.00 23.22 10.33
C GLU A 149 -4.16 21.70 10.18
N ILE A 150 -4.68 21.23 9.04
CA ILE A 150 -4.75 19.80 8.73
C ILE A 150 -3.34 19.21 8.68
N GLU A 151 -2.41 19.84 7.97
CA GLU A 151 -1.05 19.36 7.85
C GLU A 151 -0.36 19.25 9.22
N CYS A 152 -0.51 20.28 10.06
CA CYS A 152 -0.01 20.27 11.43
C CYS A 152 -0.56 19.08 12.24
N LYS A 153 -1.89 18.87 12.21
CA LYS A 153 -2.56 17.76 12.91
C LYS A 153 -2.15 16.40 12.35
N LEU A 154 -2.00 16.28 11.03
CA LEU A 154 -1.57 15.05 10.36
C LEU A 154 -0.12 14.69 10.69
N ASN A 155 0.79 15.66 10.74
CA ASN A 155 2.18 15.41 11.11
C ASN A 155 2.29 14.81 12.52
N ARG A 156 1.53 15.37 13.48
CA ARG A 156 1.45 14.80 14.84
C ARG A 156 0.87 13.39 14.86
N HIS A 157 -0.16 13.11 14.06
CA HIS A 157 -0.73 11.77 13.93
C HIS A 157 0.25 10.79 13.28
N LYS A 158 1.04 11.25 12.30
CA LYS A 158 2.04 10.44 11.60
C LYS A 158 3.11 9.93 12.56
N GLU A 159 3.59 10.79 13.46
CA GLU A 159 4.54 10.40 14.52
C GLU A 159 3.96 9.32 15.44
N ALA A 160 2.72 9.51 15.91
CA ALA A 160 2.04 8.54 16.77
C ALA A 160 1.81 7.18 16.08
N MET A 161 1.61 7.19 14.77
CA MET A 161 1.32 5.99 13.96
C MET A 161 2.56 5.42 13.26
N HIS A 162 3.76 5.93 13.56
CA HIS A 162 5.01 5.53 12.91
C HIS A 162 5.22 4.00 12.85
N PRO A 163 4.95 3.20 13.91
CA PRO A 163 5.11 1.75 13.83
C PRO A 163 4.21 1.04 12.80
N ARG A 164 3.06 1.65 12.47
CA ARG A 164 2.11 1.12 11.48
C ARG A 164 2.45 1.57 10.06
N LEU A 165 3.04 2.76 9.92
CA LEU A 165 3.47 3.32 8.64
C LEU A 165 4.80 2.71 8.17
N PHE A 166 5.67 2.34 9.10
CA PHE A 166 6.97 1.76 8.84
C PHE A 166 7.15 0.40 9.55
N PRO A 167 6.28 -0.59 9.27
CA PRO A 167 6.33 -1.88 9.92
C PRO A 167 7.48 -2.74 9.37
N GLN A 168 7.95 -3.67 10.20
CA GLN A 168 8.74 -4.80 9.73
C GLN A 168 7.82 -5.85 9.09
N ILE A 169 8.35 -6.63 8.15
CA ILE A 169 7.63 -7.77 7.58
C ILE A 169 7.48 -8.83 8.68
N PRO A 170 6.26 -9.25 9.03
CA PRO A 170 6.06 -10.25 10.09
C PRO A 170 6.73 -11.59 9.72
N PRO A 171 7.32 -12.32 10.69
CA PRO A 171 7.95 -13.63 10.46
C PRO A 171 6.91 -14.76 10.32
N ASN A 172 5.84 -14.51 9.57
CA ASN A 172 4.77 -15.46 9.31
C ASN A 172 5.15 -16.39 8.15
N LYS A 173 4.73 -17.65 8.24
CA LYS A 173 4.98 -18.65 7.18
C LYS A 173 4.27 -18.35 5.86
N TYR A 174 3.18 -17.59 5.90
CA TYR A 174 2.31 -17.37 4.76
C TYR A 174 1.99 -15.88 4.61
N ALA A 175 1.85 -15.45 3.36
CA ALA A 175 1.37 -14.14 2.97
C ALA A 175 0.18 -14.29 2.00
N CYS A 176 -0.76 -13.35 2.07
CA CYS A 176 -1.88 -13.26 1.14
C CYS A 176 -1.88 -11.84 0.57
N PHE A 177 -1.97 -11.74 -0.76
CA PHE A 177 -1.99 -10.47 -1.46
C PHE A 177 -3.17 -10.44 -2.45
N TYR A 178 -3.93 -9.36 -2.41
CA TYR A 178 -4.98 -9.08 -3.38
C TYR A 178 -5.17 -7.56 -3.51
N PRO A 179 -5.18 -7.00 -4.73
CA PRO A 179 -5.59 -5.61 -4.95
C PRO A 179 -7.12 -5.52 -4.89
N MET A 180 -7.64 -4.34 -4.55
CA MET A 180 -9.08 -4.10 -4.50
C MET A 180 -9.43 -2.65 -4.81
N ASP A 181 -10.61 -2.46 -5.40
CA ASP A 181 -11.23 -1.16 -5.61
C ASP A 181 -12.48 -1.02 -4.74
N ARG A 182 -12.81 0.22 -4.38
CA ARG A 182 -14.14 0.55 -3.87
C ARG A 182 -15.11 0.71 -5.04
N ARG A 183 -16.28 0.06 -4.94
CA ARG A 183 -17.25 -0.04 -6.04
C ARG A 183 -17.78 1.34 -6.48
N ARG A 184 -17.81 1.59 -7.79
CA ARG A 184 -18.40 2.75 -8.46
C ARG A 184 -19.45 2.32 -9.49
N GLY A 185 -20.57 1.78 -9.03
CA GLY A 185 -21.69 1.36 -9.89
C GLY A 185 -22.89 2.30 -9.81
N GLU A 186 -23.79 2.23 -10.78
CA GLU A 186 -24.99 3.09 -10.89
C GLU A 186 -25.83 3.11 -9.61
N ALA A 187 -26.14 1.93 -9.06
CA ALA A 187 -26.94 1.79 -7.84
C ALA A 187 -26.10 1.73 -6.55
N LYS A 188 -24.81 1.39 -6.64
CA LYS A 188 -23.89 1.25 -5.49
C LYS A 188 -22.58 1.93 -5.80
N ASN A 189 -22.43 3.15 -5.32
CA ASN A 189 -21.22 3.95 -5.46
C ASN A 189 -20.70 4.36 -4.09
N TRP A 190 -19.53 3.83 -3.71
CA TRP A 190 -18.87 4.15 -2.45
C TRP A 190 -18.57 5.65 -2.33
N TYR A 191 -18.18 6.28 -3.43
CA TYR A 191 -17.67 7.66 -3.43
C TYR A 191 -18.77 8.71 -3.43
N THR A 192 -20.04 8.31 -3.60
CA THR A 192 -21.19 9.21 -3.43
C THR A 192 -21.77 9.17 -2.01
N LEU A 193 -21.26 8.29 -1.15
CA LEU A 193 -21.70 8.22 0.24
C LEU A 193 -21.11 9.38 1.05
N PRO A 194 -21.90 9.99 1.96
CA PRO A 194 -21.39 10.94 2.94
C PRO A 194 -20.20 10.37 3.72
N LEU A 195 -19.31 11.25 4.19
CA LEU A 195 -18.10 10.82 4.89
C LEU A 195 -18.43 10.04 6.18
N GLU A 196 -19.45 10.46 6.91
CA GLU A 196 -19.98 9.78 8.10
C GLU A 196 -20.43 8.35 7.81
N GLU A 197 -21.13 8.16 6.69
CA GLU A 197 -21.62 6.84 6.31
C GLU A 197 -20.48 5.92 5.86
N ARG A 198 -19.46 6.48 5.17
CA ARG A 198 -18.24 5.72 4.88
C ARG A 198 -17.49 5.36 6.15
N ALA A 199 -17.36 6.28 7.10
CA ALA A 199 -16.72 6.02 8.39
C ALA A 199 -17.43 4.91 9.17
N ARG A 200 -18.77 4.88 9.16
CA ARG A 200 -19.58 3.82 9.80
C ARG A 200 -19.38 2.43 9.19
N GLN A 201 -19.03 2.37 7.90
CA GLN A 201 -18.82 1.11 7.17
C GLN A 201 -17.37 0.58 7.23
N MET A 202 -16.45 1.33 7.85
CA MET A 202 -15.03 0.99 8.01
C MET A 202 -14.75 0.46 9.42
#